data_AF-A0A0V1PRL1-F1
#
_entry.id   AF-A0A0V1PRL1-F1
#
_cell.length_a   1.000
_cell.length_b   1.000
_cell.length_c   1.000
_cell.angle_alpha   90.00
_cell.angle_beta   90.00
_cell.angle_gamma   90.00
#
_symmetry.space_group_name_H-M   'P 1'
#
loop_
_entity.id
_entity.type
_entity.pdbx_description
1 polymer ?
#
loop_
_entity_poly.entity_id
_entity_poly.type
_entity_poly.pdbx_seq_one_letter_code
_entity_poly.pdbx_strand_id
1 'polypeptide(L)'
;MSSTRMSTDPTDPNTYSKRDLLLLTQLLHMNGLIDPSSVSPSEQKLESVSREWFDHASTQLSIQQGLLKLDDAPSVDDICQLYEKLLDQTPDCKNTTDLANYFYYNRMDELQSKIEAGKKKVSDILQAQ
;
A
#
# COMPACT_ATOMS: atom_id res chain seq x y z
N MET A 1 -30.89 -5.75 -14.42
CA MET A 1 -29.89 -4.66 -14.35
C MET A 1 -28.68 -5.21 -13.64
N SER A 2 -27.68 -5.67 -14.39
CA SER A 2 -26.44 -6.20 -13.82
C SER A 2 -25.55 -5.03 -13.49
N SER A 3 -25.39 -4.74 -12.19
CA SER A 3 -24.41 -3.76 -11.71
C SER A 3 -23.04 -4.37 -11.91
N THR A 4 -22.32 -3.95 -12.96
CA THR A 4 -20.92 -4.32 -13.17
C THR A 4 -20.13 -3.88 -11.94
N ARG A 5 -19.73 -4.82 -11.08
CA ARG A 5 -18.76 -4.54 -10.02
C ARG A 5 -17.47 -4.14 -10.74
N MET A 6 -17.11 -2.86 -10.68
CA MET A 6 -15.75 -2.46 -11.07
C MET A 6 -14.80 -3.03 -10.02
N SER A 7 -14.24 -4.21 -10.33
CA SER A 7 -13.11 -4.78 -9.63
C SER A 7 -11.93 -3.82 -9.76
N THR A 8 -11.29 -3.45 -8.66
CA THR A 8 -9.99 -2.77 -8.73
C THR A 8 -8.98 -3.73 -9.35
N ASP A 9 -8.07 -3.19 -10.17
CA ASP A 9 -6.91 -3.93 -10.67
C ASP A 9 -5.94 -4.12 -9.48
N PRO A 10 -5.74 -5.36 -9.00
CA PRO A 10 -4.88 -5.61 -7.84
C PRO A 10 -3.40 -5.30 -8.13
N THR A 11 -3.03 -5.09 -9.39
CA THR A 11 -1.67 -4.81 -9.83
C THR A 11 -1.41 -3.31 -10.01
N ASP A 12 -2.41 -2.43 -9.96
CA ASP A 12 -2.21 -0.98 -10.12
C ASP A 12 -1.88 -0.31 -8.78
N PRO A 13 -0.66 0.24 -8.59
CA PRO A 13 -0.26 0.93 -7.36
C PRO A 13 -1.23 2.05 -6.94
N ASN A 14 -1.89 2.71 -7.89
CA ASN A 14 -2.76 3.85 -7.61
C ASN A 14 -4.10 3.46 -6.94
N THR A 15 -4.43 2.18 -6.92
CA THR A 15 -5.63 1.66 -6.23
C THR A 15 -5.44 1.57 -4.73
N TYR A 16 -4.18 1.60 -4.26
CA TYR A 16 -3.82 1.41 -2.87
C TYR A 16 -3.48 2.74 -2.20
N SER A 17 -3.78 2.85 -0.90
CA SER A 17 -3.27 3.99 -0.13
C SER A 17 -1.76 3.82 0.14
N LYS A 18 -1.07 4.93 0.40
CA LYS A 18 0.35 4.89 0.85
C LYS A 18 0.56 3.97 2.06
N ARG A 19 -0.44 3.86 2.94
CA ARG A 19 -0.40 2.98 4.11
C ARG A 19 -0.43 1.50 3.69
N ASP A 20 -1.25 1.16 2.71
CA ASP A 20 -1.38 -0.22 2.23
C ASP A 20 -0.10 -0.66 1.50
N LEU A 21 0.47 0.23 0.67
CA LEU A 21 1.75 -0.01 -0.03
C LEU A 21 2.95 -0.08 0.93
N LEU A 22 2.97 0.77 1.97
CA LEU A 22 3.98 0.70 3.03
C LEU A 22 3.93 -0.66 3.74
N LEU A 23 2.73 -1.14 4.09
CA LEU A 23 2.58 -2.42 4.75
C LEU A 23 3.08 -3.58 3.87
N LEU A 24 2.70 -3.61 2.60
CA LEU A 24 3.16 -4.65 1.67
C LEU A 24 4.70 -4.71 1.61
N THR A 25 5.34 -3.56 1.41
CA THR A 25 6.80 -3.46 1.31
C THR A 25 7.50 -3.83 2.61
N GLN A 26 6.92 -3.51 3.77
CA GLN A 26 7.41 -3.98 5.07
C GLN A 26 7.30 -5.50 5.22
N LEU A 27 6.17 -6.11 4.82
CA LEU A 27 5.97 -7.56 4.88
C LEU A 27 6.94 -8.31 3.97
N LEU A 28 7.15 -7.83 2.75
CA LEU A 28 8.16 -8.37 1.83
C LEU A 28 9.56 -8.30 2.47
N HIS A 29 9.96 -7.14 2.99
CA HIS A 29 11.25 -6.96 3.64
C HIS A 29 11.43 -7.86 4.87
N MET A 30 10.43 -7.94 5.75
CA MET A 30 10.47 -8.78 6.96
C MET A 30 10.58 -10.27 6.64
N ASN A 31 10.07 -10.71 5.48
CA ASN A 31 10.19 -12.09 5.00
C ASN A 31 11.51 -12.37 4.25
N GLY A 32 12.41 -11.38 4.19
CA GLY A 32 13.71 -11.47 3.52
C GLY A 32 13.62 -11.32 1.99
N LEU A 33 12.49 -10.86 1.47
CA LEU A 33 12.26 -10.64 0.04
C LEU A 33 12.76 -9.24 -0.35
N ILE A 34 14.08 -9.07 -0.26
CA ILE A 34 14.74 -7.76 -0.38
C ILE A 34 15.03 -7.45 -1.86
N ASP A 35 15.77 -8.33 -2.53
CA ASP A 35 16.18 -8.11 -3.91
C ASP A 35 15.00 -8.31 -4.88
N PRO A 36 14.88 -7.54 -5.98
CA PRO A 36 13.77 -7.71 -6.92
C PRO A 36 13.60 -9.13 -7.45
N SER A 37 14.70 -9.86 -7.67
CA SER A 37 14.65 -11.26 -8.12
C SER A 37 14.04 -12.23 -7.09
N SER A 38 14.00 -11.85 -5.81
CA SER A 38 13.36 -12.64 -4.74
C SER A 38 11.84 -12.50 -4.70
N VAL A 39 11.29 -11.44 -5.32
CA VAL A 39 9.84 -11.24 -5.46
C VAL A 39 9.39 -11.86 -6.79
N SER A 40 9.34 -13.19 -6.83
CA SER A 40 9.05 -13.96 -8.06
C SER A 40 7.95 -15.00 -7.85
N PRO A 41 7.24 -15.45 -8.91
CA PRO A 41 6.17 -16.44 -8.78
C PRO A 41 6.59 -17.78 -8.16
N SER A 42 7.88 -18.12 -8.18
CA SER A 42 8.43 -19.33 -7.55
C SER A 42 8.68 -19.20 -6.04
N GLU A 43 8.59 -17.99 -5.47
CA GLU A 43 8.84 -17.75 -4.06
C GLU A 43 7.65 -18.16 -3.20
N GLN A 44 7.84 -19.20 -2.38
CA GLN A 44 6.79 -19.80 -1.56
C GLN A 44 6.26 -18.84 -0.48
N LYS A 45 7.10 -17.91 0.01
CA LYS A 45 6.69 -16.95 1.05
C LYS A 45 5.68 -15.92 0.55
N LEU A 46 5.57 -15.68 -0.76
CA LEU A 46 4.66 -14.67 -1.30
C LEU A 46 3.19 -15.00 -1.06
N GLU A 47 2.84 -16.28 -1.03
CA GLU A 47 1.47 -16.68 -0.70
C GLU A 47 1.11 -16.29 0.74
N SER A 48 2.01 -16.51 1.70
CA SER A 48 1.80 -16.04 3.08
C SER A 48 1.79 -14.52 3.19
N VAL A 49 2.69 -13.83 2.49
CA VAL A 49 2.74 -12.36 2.48
C VAL A 49 1.45 -11.77 1.93
N SER A 50 0.93 -12.32 0.84
CA SER A 50 -0.32 -11.83 0.24
C SER A 50 -1.50 -11.96 1.20
N ARG A 51 -1.67 -13.15 1.80
CA ARG A 51 -2.74 -13.39 2.78
C ARG A 51 -2.59 -12.50 4.01
N GLU A 52 -1.38 -12.40 4.57
CA GLU A 52 -1.09 -11.54 5.71
C GLU A 52 -1.41 -10.08 5.39
N TRP A 53 -1.00 -9.59 4.21
CA TRP A 53 -1.29 -8.23 3.77
C TRP A 53 -2.80 -7.98 3.64
N PHE A 54 -3.54 -8.90 3.03
CA PHE A 54 -4.99 -8.80 2.88
C PHE A 54 -5.69 -8.82 4.25
N ASP A 55 -5.37 -9.77 5.12
CA ASP A 55 -6.01 -9.97 6.42
C ASP A 55 -5.62 -8.91 7.46
N HIS A 56 -4.51 -8.18 7.23
CA HIS A 56 -4.04 -7.18 8.16
C HIS A 56 -5.06 -6.07 8.40
N ALA A 57 -5.23 -5.66 9.66
CA ALA A 57 -6.23 -4.68 10.08
C ALA A 57 -6.17 -3.36 9.30
N SER A 58 -4.97 -2.93 8.87
CA SER A 58 -4.80 -1.74 8.04
C SER A 58 -5.49 -1.86 6.69
N THR A 59 -5.29 -2.97 5.99
CA THR A 59 -5.85 -3.23 4.66
C THR A 59 -7.35 -3.45 4.77
N GLN A 60 -7.79 -4.23 5.77
CA GLN A 60 -9.20 -4.44 6.08
C GLN A 60 -9.94 -3.12 6.38
N LEU A 61 -9.29 -2.18 7.06
CA LEU A 61 -9.86 -0.85 7.27
C LEU A 61 -10.03 -0.08 5.95
N SER A 62 -9.06 -0.15 5.04
CA SER A 62 -9.16 0.45 3.69
C SER A 62 -10.34 -0.16 2.89
N ILE A 63 -10.53 -1.47 3.00
CA ILE A 63 -11.65 -2.20 2.36
C ILE A 63 -13.00 -1.78 2.97
N GLN A 64 -13.12 -1.76 4.30
CA GLN A 64 -14.34 -1.37 5.01
C GLN A 64 -14.76 0.09 4.72
N GLN A 65 -13.79 0.97 4.49
CA GLN A 65 -14.03 2.37 4.11
C GLN A 65 -14.35 2.53 2.60
N GLY A 66 -14.32 1.46 1.82
CA GLY A 66 -14.53 1.47 0.37
C GLY A 66 -13.40 2.16 -0.42
N LEU A 67 -12.24 2.38 0.22
CA LEU A 67 -11.06 2.98 -0.40
C LEU A 67 -10.30 1.96 -1.26
N LEU A 68 -10.39 0.68 -0.90
CA LEU A 68 -9.83 -0.45 -1.63
C LEU A 68 -10.94 -1.47 -1.89
N LYS A 69 -11.00 -2.07 -3.09
CA LYS A 69 -12.05 -3.03 -3.46
C LYS A 69 -11.44 -4.38 -3.85
N LEU A 70 -10.83 -5.04 -2.87
CA LEU A 70 -10.40 -6.42 -3.01
C LEU A 70 -11.46 -7.35 -2.42
N ASP A 71 -11.90 -8.32 -3.22
CA ASP A 71 -12.83 -9.37 -2.78
C ASP A 71 -12.10 -10.57 -2.14
N ASP A 72 -10.80 -10.73 -2.41
CA ASP A 72 -9.92 -11.78 -1.88
C ASP A 72 -8.45 -11.28 -1.84
N ALA A 73 -7.57 -12.05 -1.20
CA ALA A 73 -6.14 -11.80 -1.22
C ALA A 73 -5.59 -11.84 -2.67
N PRO A 74 -4.72 -10.89 -3.06
CA PRO A 74 -4.10 -10.90 -4.39
C PRO A 74 -3.33 -12.20 -4.65
N SER A 75 -3.27 -12.65 -5.91
CA SER A 75 -2.46 -13.81 -6.24
C SER A 75 -0.96 -13.50 -6.12
N VAL A 76 -0.11 -14.52 -6.09
CA VAL A 76 1.35 -14.33 -6.11
C VAL A 76 1.78 -13.53 -7.34
N ASP A 77 1.21 -13.83 -8.51
CA ASP A 77 1.48 -13.11 -9.75
C ASP A 77 1.06 -11.64 -9.65
N ASP A 78 -0.07 -11.35 -8.98
CA ASP A 78 -0.51 -9.96 -8.76
C ASP A 78 0.48 -9.20 -7.88
N ILE A 79 0.99 -9.82 -6.81
CA ILE A 79 2.00 -9.23 -5.94
C ILE A 79 3.30 -8.94 -6.70
N CYS A 80 3.76 -9.87 -7.54
CA CYS A 80 4.95 -9.67 -8.37
C CYS A 80 4.75 -8.50 -9.34
N GLN A 81 3.63 -8.46 -10.07
CA GLN A 81 3.35 -7.38 -11.01
C GLN A 81 3.17 -6.02 -10.31
N LEU A 82 2.50 -6.00 -9.15
CA LEU A 82 2.39 -4.80 -8.33
C LEU A 82 3.78 -4.31 -7.92
N TYR A 83 4.64 -5.21 -7.43
CA TYR A 83 5.99 -4.88 -7.02
C TYR A 83 6.86 -4.33 -8.16
N GLU A 84 6.81 -4.93 -9.34
CA GLU A 84 7.48 -4.43 -10.54
C GLU A 84 7.02 -3.01 -10.90
N LYS A 85 5.70 -2.79 -10.92
CA LYS A 85 5.12 -1.46 -11.19
C LYS A 85 5.49 -0.43 -10.13
N LEU A 86 5.65 -0.83 -8.87
CA LEU A 86 6.12 0.06 -7.81
C LEU A 86 7.55 0.52 -8.09
N LEU A 87 8.47 -0.40 -8.42
CA LEU A 87 9.84 -0.05 -8.79
C LEU A 87 9.89 0.87 -10.00
N ASP A 88 9.09 0.58 -11.04
CA ASP A 88 9.02 1.42 -12.24
C ASP A 88 8.52 2.86 -11.96
N GLN A 89 7.59 3.01 -11.02
CA GLN A 89 7.06 4.32 -10.61
C GLN A 89 7.97 5.09 -9.65
N THR A 90 8.98 4.43 -9.06
CA THR A 90 9.91 5.02 -8.10
C THR A 90 11.36 4.80 -8.55
N PRO A 91 11.87 5.57 -9.53
CA PRO A 91 13.16 5.29 -10.18
C PRO A 91 14.38 5.32 -9.25
N ASP A 92 14.28 5.96 -8.09
CA ASP A 92 15.34 5.98 -7.07
C ASP A 92 15.37 4.71 -6.21
N CYS A 93 14.31 3.88 -6.26
CA CYS A 93 14.22 2.64 -5.49
C CYS A 93 14.74 1.46 -6.31
N LYS A 94 15.61 0.65 -5.71
CA LYS A 94 16.24 -0.50 -6.40
C LYS A 94 15.82 -1.84 -5.84
N ASN A 95 15.19 -1.85 -4.67
CA ASN A 95 14.81 -3.05 -3.93
C ASN A 95 13.68 -2.74 -2.94
N THR A 96 13.22 -3.76 -2.23
CA THR A 96 12.14 -3.67 -1.26
C THR A 96 12.45 -2.70 -0.10
N THR A 97 13.71 -2.61 0.33
CA THR A 97 14.13 -1.70 1.40
C THR A 97 13.96 -0.24 0.99
N ASP A 98 14.36 0.10 -0.24
CA ASP A 98 14.21 1.44 -0.78
C ASP A 98 12.72 1.81 -0.90
N LEU A 99 11.89 0.88 -1.41
CA LEU A 99 10.44 1.06 -1.49
C LEU A 99 9.80 1.27 -0.12
N ALA A 100 10.16 0.46 0.87
CA ALA A 100 9.64 0.60 2.24
C ALA A 100 9.99 1.97 2.83
N ASN A 101 11.23 2.44 2.64
CA ASN A 101 11.64 3.77 3.05
C ASN A 101 10.89 4.88 2.29
N TYR A 102 10.74 4.73 0.98
CA TYR A 102 10.02 5.67 0.13
C TYR A 102 8.57 5.86 0.61
N PHE A 103 7.83 4.77 0.84
CA PHE A 103 6.46 4.85 1.33
C PHE A 103 6.39 5.31 2.80
N TYR A 104 7.39 4.98 3.62
CA TYR A 104 7.48 5.45 5.00
C TYR A 104 7.55 6.98 5.05
N TYR A 105 8.50 7.60 4.36
CA TYR A 105 8.65 9.06 4.36
C TYR A 105 7.43 9.75 3.73
N ASN A 106 6.93 9.23 2.62
CA ASN A 106 5.71 9.72 1.99
C ASN A 106 4.48 9.69 2.92
N ARG A 107 4.41 8.69 3.80
CA ARG A 107 3.34 8.56 4.78
C ARG A 107 3.53 9.51 5.95
N MET A 108 4.77 9.71 6.41
CA MET A 108 5.10 10.69 7.44
C MET A 108 4.73 12.12 7.00
N ASP A 109 5.04 12.50 5.77
CA ASP A 109 4.69 13.81 5.22
C ASP A 109 3.17 14.02 5.11
N GLU A 110 2.44 12.99 4.70
CA GLU A 110 0.97 13.01 4.63
C GLU A 110 0.35 13.20 6.03
N LEU A 111 0.87 12.49 7.03
CA LEU A 111 0.40 12.61 8.41
C LEU A 111 0.72 13.98 8.99
N GLN A 112 1.93 14.49 8.77
CA GLN A 112 2.34 15.83 9.21
C GLN A 112 1.44 16.90 8.59
N SER A 113 1.16 16.80 7.28
CA SER A 113 0.26 17.72 6.58
C SER A 113 -1.16 17.69 7.15
N LYS A 114 -1.69 16.50 7.48
CA LYS A 114 -3.01 16.35 8.12
C LYS A 114 -3.05 16.97 9.51
N ILE A 115 -1.99 16.81 10.30
CA ILE A 115 -1.85 17.43 11.63
C ILE A 115 -1.86 18.96 11.51
N GLU A 116 -1.06 19.52 10.61
CA GLU A 116 -0.99 20.99 10.43
C GLU A 116 -2.32 21.56 9.91
N ALA A 117 -2.98 20.89 8.98
CA ALA A 117 -4.32 21.27 8.52
C ALA A 117 -5.35 21.24 9.68
N GLY A 118 -5.27 20.24 10.55
CA GLY A 118 -6.10 20.16 11.76
C GLY A 118 -5.85 21.30 12.74
N LYS A 119 -4.59 21.62 13.02
CA LYS A 119 -4.21 22.75 13.89
C LYS A 119 -4.73 24.08 13.32
N LYS A 120 -4.54 24.30 12.01
CA LYS A 120 -5.03 25.50 11.34
C LYS A 120 -6.55 25.64 11.46
N LYS A 121 -7.30 24.56 11.19
CA LYS A 121 -8.76 24.56 11.30
C LYS A 121 -9.24 24.94 12.70
N VAL A 122 -8.58 24.43 13.75
CA VAL A 122 -8.92 24.78 15.14
C VAL A 122 -8.61 26.25 15.42
N SER A 123 -7.45 26.75 14.98
CA SER A 123 -7.08 28.16 15.12
C SER A 123 -8.08 29.09 14.44
N ASP A 124 -8.50 28.76 13.21
CA ASP A 124 -9.46 29.55 12.43
C ASP A 124 -10.83 29.64 13.14
N ILE A 125 -11.29 28.54 13.75
CA ILE A 125 -12.54 28.51 14.53
C ILE A 125 -12.44 29.39 15.78
N LEU A 126 -11.32 29.33 16.50
CA LEU A 126 -11.11 30.11 17.73
C LEU A 126 -10.96 31.62 17.45
N GLN A 127 -10.42 32.01 16.30
CA GLN A 127 -10.27 33.42 15.91
C GLN A 127 -11.54 34.02 15.28
N ALA A 128 -12.49 33.18 14.85
CA ALA A 128 -13.78 33.61 14.30
C ALA A 128 -14.86 33.84 15.38
N GLN A 129 -14.53 33.63 16.66
CA GLN A 129 -15.36 33.91 17.84
C GLN A 129 -14.97 35.24 18.47
#